data_AF-A0AAU3DWV2-F1
#
_entry.id   AF-A0AAU3DWV2-F1
#
_cell.length_a   1.000
_cell.length_b   1.000
_cell.length_c   1.000
_cell.angle_alpha   90.00
_cell.angle_beta   90.00
_cell.angle_gamma   90.00
#
_symmetry.space_group_name_H-M   'P 1'
#
loop_
_entity.id
_entity.type
_entity.pdbx_description
1 polymer ?
#
loop_
_entity_poly.entity_id
_entity_poly.type
_entity_poly.pdbx_seq_one_letter_code
_entity_poly.pdbx_strand_id
1 'polypeptide(L)'
;MRERLSALGRIGGEARPAGFPPRPRDHLTAQMPPEFAAMLAGMDRAIAEGAEDRTTDVVQRLTGRPPHGFRAVADREMTRDG
;
A
#
# COMPACT_ATOMS: atom_id res chain seq x y z
N MET A 1 -2.09 37.09 16.26
CA MET A 1 -1.85 36.70 14.86
C MET A 1 -1.46 35.21 14.89
N ARG A 2 -2.36 34.20 14.92
CA ARG A 2 -3.23 33.67 13.83
C ARG A 2 -2.54 33.88 12.48
N GLU A 3 -2.14 32.92 11.63
CA GLU A 3 -2.35 31.48 11.37
C GLU A 3 -1.08 31.00 10.61
N ARG A 4 -0.52 29.80 10.80
CA ARG A 4 -0.96 28.47 10.32
C ARG A 4 -1.00 28.32 8.77
N LEU A 5 -0.22 27.33 8.30
CA LEU A 5 -0.26 26.59 7.02
C LEU A 5 0.12 27.33 5.72
N SER A 6 1.33 27.04 5.19
CA SER A 6 1.53 26.63 3.78
C SER A 6 3.00 26.31 3.51
N ALA A 7 3.46 25.14 4.00
CA ALA A 7 4.72 24.55 3.56
C ALA A 7 4.58 23.05 3.22
N LEU A 8 3.35 22.59 2.96
CA LEU A 8 3.00 21.21 2.57
C LEU A 8 2.45 21.14 1.13
N GLY A 9 2.89 22.04 0.25
CA GLY A 9 2.48 22.10 -1.16
C GLY A 9 3.52 21.61 -2.18
N ARG A 10 4.70 21.10 -1.75
CA ARG A 10 5.83 20.80 -2.65
C ARG A 10 6.35 19.37 -2.59
N ILE A 11 5.51 18.39 -2.25
CA ILE A 11 5.83 16.97 -2.43
C ILE A 11 5.05 16.47 -3.65
N GLY A 12 5.36 17.01 -4.83
CA GLY A 12 4.61 16.68 -6.05
C GLY A 12 5.27 17.04 -7.37
N GLY A 13 6.56 17.41 -7.38
CA GLY A 13 7.20 17.96 -8.58
C GLY A 13 8.68 17.63 -8.76
N GLU A 14 9.24 16.66 -8.04
CA GLU A 14 10.58 16.15 -8.37
C GLU A 14 10.43 15.19 -9.56
N ALA A 15 11.12 15.47 -10.67
CA ALA A 15 11.18 14.57 -11.81
C ALA A 15 11.69 13.20 -11.33
N ARG A 16 10.87 12.17 -11.54
CA ARG A 16 11.16 10.81 -11.08
C ARG A 16 12.47 10.31 -11.73
N PRO A 17 13.40 9.69 -10.99
CA PRO A 17 14.62 9.15 -11.58
C PRO A 17 14.30 8.15 -12.68
N ALA A 18 15.00 8.24 -13.81
CA ALA A 18 14.84 7.30 -14.92
C ALA A 18 15.16 5.87 -14.44
N GLY A 19 14.27 4.92 -14.74
CA GLY A 19 14.44 3.49 -14.40
C GLY A 19 13.62 2.96 -13.22
N PHE A 20 13.02 3.81 -12.39
CA PHE A 20 12.14 3.32 -11.30
C PHE A 20 10.75 2.91 -11.91
N PRO A 21 9.92 2.06 -11.29
CA PRO A 21 8.59 1.75 -11.84
C PRO A 21 7.64 2.96 -11.89
N PRO A 22 6.70 3.04 -12.86
CA PRO A 22 5.68 4.09 -12.91
C PRO A 22 4.97 4.25 -11.56
N ARG A 23 4.43 5.44 -11.26
CA ARG A 23 3.73 5.63 -9.99
C ARG A 23 2.62 4.58 -9.86
N PRO A 24 2.33 4.07 -8.65
CA PRO A 24 1.30 3.05 -8.45
C PRO A 24 -0.03 3.41 -9.13
N ARG A 25 -0.47 4.67 -9.01
CA ARG A 25 -1.69 5.15 -9.68
C ARG A 25 -1.64 4.99 -11.22
N ASP A 26 -0.54 5.41 -11.84
CA ASP A 26 -0.40 5.39 -13.30
C ASP A 26 -0.31 3.95 -13.81
N HIS A 27 0.41 3.09 -13.09
CA HIS A 27 0.49 1.66 -13.37
C HIS A 27 -0.88 0.96 -13.24
N LEU A 28 -1.63 1.28 -12.18
CA LEU A 28 -2.91 0.66 -11.89
C LEU A 28 -4.01 1.16 -12.83
N THR A 29 -3.96 2.42 -13.29
CA THR A 29 -4.97 2.96 -14.23
C THR A 29 -4.96 2.21 -15.57
N ALA A 30 -3.86 1.54 -15.93
CA ALA A 30 -3.83 0.64 -17.10
C ALA A 30 -4.62 -0.67 -16.90
N GLN A 31 -5.04 -0.98 -15.67
CA GLN A 31 -5.63 -2.27 -15.27
C GLN A 31 -7.02 -2.13 -14.61
N MET A 32 -7.40 -0.92 -14.18
CA MET A 32 -8.65 -0.67 -13.44
C MET A 32 -9.11 0.79 -13.56
N PRO A 33 -10.37 1.11 -13.18
CA PRO A 33 -10.89 2.47 -13.24
C PRO A 33 -10.00 3.49 -12.51
N PRO A 34 -9.85 4.73 -13.03
CA PRO A 34 -8.92 5.74 -12.48
C PRO A 34 -9.18 6.09 -11.01
N GLU A 35 -10.44 6.13 -10.59
CA GLU A 35 -10.83 6.43 -9.21
C GLU A 35 -10.38 5.31 -8.27
N PHE A 36 -10.51 4.06 -8.70
CA PHE A 36 -10.09 2.90 -7.93
C PHE A 36 -8.56 2.81 -7.85
N ALA A 37 -7.86 3.08 -8.96
CA ALA A 37 -6.41 3.19 -9.00
C ALA A 37 -5.89 4.31 -8.07
N ALA A 38 -6.56 5.45 -8.03
CA ALA A 38 -6.22 6.55 -7.13
C ALA A 38 -6.41 6.17 -5.66
N MET A 39 -7.51 5.48 -5.34
CA MET A 39 -7.78 4.97 -3.99
C MET A 39 -6.68 4.01 -3.53
N LEU A 40 -6.33 3.00 -4.34
CA LEU A 40 -5.29 2.02 -4.00
C LEU A 40 -3.90 2.66 -3.85
N ALA A 41 -3.55 3.60 -4.72
CA ALA A 41 -2.29 4.33 -4.60
C ALA A 41 -2.22 5.18 -3.31
N GLY A 42 -3.37 5.69 -2.84
CA GLY A 42 -3.47 6.35 -1.54
C GLY A 42 -3.27 5.39 -0.36
N MET A 43 -3.85 4.19 -0.43
CA MET A 43 -3.66 3.15 0.58
C MET A 43 -2.20 2.69 0.65
N ASP A 44 -1.55 2.45 -0.50
CA ASP A 44 -0.14 2.07 -0.59
C ASP A 44 0.77 3.09 0.12
N ARG A 45 0.49 4.38 -0.10
CA ARG A 45 1.18 5.46 0.62
C ARG A 45 0.94 5.41 2.13
N ALA A 46 -0.29 5.24 2.57
CA ALA A 46 -0.61 5.18 4.00
C ALA A 46 0.04 3.97 4.69
N ILE A 47 0.12 2.83 4.00
CA ILE A 47 0.82 1.62 4.47
C ILE A 47 2.33 1.89 4.59
N ALA A 48 2.94 2.53 3.60
CA ALA A 48 4.35 2.93 3.66
C ALA A 48 4.64 3.90 4.82
N GLU A 49 3.64 4.66 5.25
CA GLU A 49 3.69 5.56 6.41
C GLU A 49 3.32 4.84 7.75
N GLY A 50 3.06 3.53 7.72
CA GLY A 50 2.86 2.69 8.91
C GLY A 50 1.41 2.53 9.39
N ALA A 51 0.41 2.90 8.57
CA ALA A 51 -1.01 2.81 8.97
C ALA A 51 -1.45 1.41 9.44
N GLU A 52 -0.78 0.36 8.94
CA GLU A 52 -1.07 -1.05 9.21
C GLU A 52 0.00 -1.76 10.06
N ASP A 53 0.93 -1.03 10.69
CA ASP A 53 1.97 -1.61 11.55
C ASP A 53 1.45 -1.96 12.96
N ARG A 54 0.34 -2.69 13.02
CA ARG A 54 -0.27 -3.18 14.25
C ARG A 54 -0.75 -4.61 14.07
N THR A 55 -0.50 -5.43 15.08
CA THR A 55 -0.95 -6.82 15.09
C THR A 55 -1.97 -7.07 16.20
N THR A 56 -2.77 -8.13 16.03
CA THR A 56 -3.74 -8.60 17.03
C THR A 56 -3.80 -10.12 17.03
N ASP A 57 -4.36 -10.71 18.08
CA ASP A 57 -4.58 -12.15 18.23
C ASP A 57 -5.97 -12.60 17.73
N VAL A 58 -6.72 -11.71 17.06
CA VAL A 58 -8.14 -11.90 16.72
C VAL A 58 -8.39 -13.17 15.91
N VAL A 59 -7.50 -13.51 14.97
CA VAL A 59 -7.64 -14.74 14.16
C VAL A 59 -7.62 -15.99 15.05
N GLN A 60 -6.69 -16.07 15.99
CA GLN A 60 -6.60 -17.20 16.92
C GLN A 60 -7.81 -17.25 17.84
N ARG A 61 -8.24 -16.10 18.37
CA ARG A 61 -9.41 -16.02 19.26
C ARG A 61 -10.71 -16.42 18.58
N LEU A 62 -10.91 -16.04 17.32
CA LEU A 62 -12.16 -16.32 16.60
C LEU A 62 -12.19 -17.71 15.95
N THR A 63 -11.04 -18.25 15.55
CA THR A 63 -10.99 -19.49 14.75
C THR A 63 -10.37 -20.67 15.49
N GLY A 64 -9.77 -20.45 16.66
CA GLY A 64 -9.00 -21.46 17.41
C GLY A 64 -7.67 -21.84 16.77
N ARG A 65 -7.30 -21.24 15.64
CA ARG A 65 -6.09 -21.56 14.87
C ARG A 65 -5.22 -20.30 14.70
N PRO A 66 -3.88 -20.41 14.80
CA PRO A 66 -3.00 -19.26 14.57
C PRO A 66 -3.10 -18.74 13.12
N PRO A 67 -2.90 -17.44 12.88
CA PRO A 67 -2.81 -16.91 11.52
C PRO A 67 -1.62 -17.55 10.79
N HIS A 68 -1.75 -17.72 9.46
CA HIS A 68 -0.64 -18.19 8.64
C HIS A 68 0.43 -17.10 8.55
N GLY A 69 1.69 -17.48 8.71
CA GLY A 69 2.82 -16.58 8.47
C GLY A 69 2.89 -16.20 6.98
N PHE A 70 3.29 -14.96 6.69
CA PHE A 70 3.37 -14.42 5.34
C PHE A 70 4.16 -15.33 4.39
N ARG A 71 5.34 -15.81 4.81
CA ARG A 71 6.18 -16.71 4.00
C ARG A 71 5.45 -17.98 3.57
N ALA A 72 4.75 -18.64 4.49
CA ALA A 72 4.03 -19.87 4.19
C ALA A 72 2.90 -19.65 3.16
N VAL A 73 2.30 -18.46 3.17
CA VAL A 73 1.31 -18.07 2.15
C VAL A 73 1.99 -17.76 0.83
N ALA A 74 3.06 -16.95 0.84
CA ALA A 74 3.81 -16.58 -0.36
C ALA A 74 4.34 -17.81 -1.11
N ASP A 75 4.96 -18.75 -0.41
CA ASP A 75 5.47 -20.00 -0.99
C ASP A 75 4.34 -20.83 -1.63
N ARG A 76 3.14 -20.84 -1.03
CA ARG A 76 1.98 -21.59 -1.54
C ARG A 76 1.37 -20.95 -2.79
N GLU A 77 1.29 -19.63 -2.86
CA GLU A 77 0.66 -18.96 -4.02
C GLU A 77 1.65 -18.79 -5.18
N MET A 78 2.93 -18.54 -4.91
CA MET A 78 3.97 -18.49 -5.95
C MET A 78 4.17 -19.83 -6.68
N THR A 79 3.82 -20.95 -6.04
CA THR A 79 3.84 -22.28 -6.66
C THR A 79 2.56 -22.63 -7.42
N ARG A 80 1.48 -21.86 -7.27
CA ARG A 80 0.22 -22.05 -8.00
C ARG A 80 0.15 -21.29 -9.32
N ASP A 81 0.94 -20.24 -9.46
CA ASP A 81 1.05 -19.41 -10.67
C ASP A 81 2.20 -19.84 -11.61
N GLY A 82 2.79 -21.03 -11.37
CA GLY A 82 3.88 -21.62 -12.15
C GLY A 82 3.43 -22.63 -13.19
#